data_AF-X1JKL3-F1
#
_entry.id   AF-X1JKL3-F1
#
_cell.length_a   1.000
_cell.length_b   1.000
_cell.length_c   1.000
_cell.angle_alpha   90.00
_cell.angle_beta   90.00
_cell.angle_gamma   90.00
#
_symmetry.space_group_name_H-M   'P 1'
#
loop_
_entity.id
_entity.type
_entity.pdbx_description
1 polymer ?
#
loop_
_entity_poly.entity_id
_entity_poly.type
_entity_poly.pdbx_seq_one_letter_code
_entity_poly.pdbx_strand_id
1 'polypeptide(L)'
;GRVIFLAHSLLIQTIYENIYFKFLKSNNYNHKANKQLINIDNDLLTYLLRLVVNVNFKWEELKSRFKKEELVSFSGYWQFAFNKANIHKRIEKCLNILKGNRLIRMNKNGVLSPTDSGILIAAKRIKVETFLFFKSWLRYCEKGDISILEILFLLALSPDGKALPIPFSQAIRDDYKKGIYRCGYRKNYWNKLLRLIFEQDDEDKKLFRDKILRKKEKEEATSLEDYITFKKTHLLFDWVEGKKDDNKYNP
;
A
#
# COMPACT_ATOMS: atom_id res chain seq x y z
N GLY A 1 -3.34 0.23 -13.61
CA GLY A 1 -3.97 0.41 -12.28
C GLY A 1 -4.67 -0.85 -11.78
N ARG A 2 -5.95 -1.07 -12.14
CA ARG A 2 -6.77 -2.20 -11.65
C ARG A 2 -6.13 -3.58 -11.89
N VAL A 3 -5.54 -3.81 -13.07
CA VAL A 3 -4.88 -5.09 -13.39
C VAL A 3 -3.63 -5.31 -12.53
N ILE A 4 -2.85 -4.27 -12.24
CA ILE A 4 -1.59 -4.38 -11.47
C ILE A 4 -1.88 -4.75 -10.01
N PHE A 5 -2.88 -4.10 -9.38
CA PHE A 5 -3.26 -4.41 -8.00
C PHE A 5 -4.09 -5.69 -7.87
N LEU A 6 -4.97 -6.01 -8.84
CA LEU A 6 -5.78 -7.24 -8.82
C LEU A 6 -4.98 -8.48 -9.20
N ALA A 7 -4.13 -8.40 -10.23
CA ALA A 7 -3.28 -9.52 -10.62
C ALA A 7 -2.29 -9.85 -9.51
N HIS A 8 -1.78 -8.86 -8.77
CA HIS A 8 -0.90 -9.13 -7.63
C HIS A 8 -1.65 -9.71 -6.42
N SER A 9 -2.88 -9.27 -6.12
CA SER A 9 -3.65 -9.89 -5.03
C SER A 9 -4.03 -11.33 -5.36
N LEU A 10 -4.41 -11.61 -6.63
CA LEU A 10 -4.75 -12.94 -7.08
C LEU A 10 -3.50 -13.83 -7.16
N LEU A 11 -2.39 -13.34 -7.72
CA LEU A 11 -1.13 -14.09 -7.83
C LEU A 11 -0.52 -14.40 -6.46
N ILE A 12 -0.51 -13.44 -5.51
CA ILE A 12 -0.11 -13.70 -4.13
C ILE A 12 -1.05 -14.70 -3.48
N GLN A 13 -2.36 -14.55 -3.68
CA GLN A 13 -3.34 -15.48 -3.12
C GLN A 13 -3.14 -16.90 -3.67
N THR A 14 -2.93 -17.06 -4.97
CA THR A 14 -2.69 -18.35 -5.63
C THR A 14 -1.34 -18.95 -5.25
N ILE A 15 -0.26 -18.15 -5.18
CA ILE A 15 1.04 -18.61 -4.70
C ILE A 15 0.93 -19.08 -3.25
N TYR A 16 0.20 -18.36 -2.41
CA TYR A 16 0.02 -18.72 -1.01
C TYR A 16 -0.90 -19.92 -0.83
N GLU A 17 -2.04 -20.00 -1.50
CA GLU A 17 -2.91 -21.18 -1.51
C GLU A 17 -2.10 -22.42 -1.93
N ASN A 18 -1.30 -22.31 -3.00
CA ASN A 18 -0.45 -23.40 -3.44
C ASN A 18 0.64 -23.76 -2.42
N ILE A 19 1.28 -22.80 -1.75
CA ILE A 19 2.29 -23.09 -0.71
C ILE A 19 1.62 -23.67 0.54
N TYR A 20 0.50 -23.09 0.99
CA TYR A 20 -0.22 -23.45 2.20
C TYR A 20 -0.88 -24.83 2.09
N PHE A 21 -1.57 -25.12 0.98
CA PHE A 21 -2.16 -26.45 0.74
C PHE A 21 -1.10 -27.52 0.48
N LYS A 22 0.03 -27.18 -0.15
CA LYS A 22 1.16 -28.11 -0.32
C LYS A 22 1.86 -28.39 1.02
N PHE A 23 1.91 -27.42 1.93
CA PHE A 23 2.41 -27.59 3.29
C PHE A 23 1.46 -28.40 4.19
N LEU A 24 0.15 -28.25 4.00
CA LEU A 24 -0.87 -29.05 4.70
C LEU A 24 -0.90 -30.51 4.25
N LYS A 25 -0.66 -30.79 2.96
CA LYS A 25 -0.61 -32.17 2.45
C LYS A 25 0.61 -32.96 2.95
N SER A 26 1.67 -32.30 3.41
CA SER A 26 2.97 -32.96 3.62
C SER A 26 3.34 -33.31 5.05
N ASN A 27 2.58 -32.93 6.10
CA ASN A 27 3.08 -33.08 7.47
C ASN A 27 2.01 -33.25 8.58
N ASN A 28 2.02 -34.41 9.24
CA ASN A 28 1.35 -34.71 10.53
C ASN A 28 2.03 -33.97 11.70
N TYR A 29 2.02 -32.64 11.71
CA TYR A 29 2.55 -31.86 12.84
C TYR A 29 1.45 -31.11 13.59
N ASN A 30 1.37 -31.37 14.89
CA ASN A 30 0.45 -30.72 15.83
C ASN A 30 0.51 -29.19 15.74
N HIS A 31 -0.67 -28.60 15.58
CA HIS A 31 -0.90 -27.20 15.26
C HIS A 31 -0.34 -26.21 16.30
N LYS A 32 0.75 -25.54 15.95
CA LYS A 32 0.88 -24.10 16.16
C LYS A 32 0.88 -23.46 14.78
N ALA A 33 -0.30 -23.09 14.28
CA ALA A 33 -0.41 -22.30 13.05
C ALA A 33 0.60 -21.14 13.13
N ASN A 34 1.46 -21.01 12.12
CA ASN A 34 2.47 -19.97 12.03
C ASN A 34 1.81 -18.59 12.22
N LYS A 35 1.84 -18.06 13.45
CA LYS A 35 1.37 -16.70 13.81
C LYS A 35 2.02 -15.62 12.94
N GLN A 36 3.16 -15.93 12.30
CA GLN A 36 3.92 -15.04 11.42
C GLN A 36 3.30 -14.79 10.04
N LEU A 37 2.30 -15.56 9.59
CA LEU A 37 1.70 -15.39 8.25
C LEU A 37 0.40 -14.57 8.25
N ILE A 38 -0.06 -14.17 9.43
CA ILE A 38 -1.18 -13.24 9.59
C ILE A 38 -0.62 -11.83 9.35
N ASN A 39 -1.08 -11.16 8.30
CA ASN A 39 -0.73 -9.77 8.10
C ASN A 39 -1.55 -8.92 9.07
N ILE A 40 -0.90 -8.45 10.13
CA ILE A 40 -1.49 -7.59 11.15
C ILE A 40 -1.56 -6.17 10.58
N ASP A 41 -2.73 -5.80 10.10
CA ASP A 41 -2.99 -4.43 9.65
C ASP A 41 -3.49 -3.58 10.82
N ASN A 42 -2.77 -2.50 11.14
CA ASN A 42 -3.15 -1.52 12.18
C ASN A 42 -3.87 -0.30 11.56
N ASP A 43 -4.29 -0.38 10.30
CA ASP A 43 -5.07 0.64 9.60
C ASP A 43 -6.52 0.68 10.08
N LEU A 44 -6.72 1.29 11.24
CA LEU A 44 -8.03 1.48 11.87
C LEU A 44 -8.97 2.31 10.97
N LEU A 45 -8.44 3.23 10.17
CA LEU A 45 -9.23 4.12 9.33
C LEU A 45 -9.90 3.32 8.20
N THR A 46 -9.13 2.50 7.50
CA THR A 46 -9.64 1.62 6.44
C THR A 46 -10.52 0.52 7.01
N TYR A 47 -10.18 -0.04 8.17
CA TYR A 47 -11.02 -1.01 8.85
C TYR A 47 -12.42 -0.46 9.15
N LEU A 48 -12.50 0.72 9.75
CA LEU A 48 -13.78 1.35 10.09
C LEU A 48 -14.62 1.65 8.85
N LEU A 49 -14.00 2.10 7.76
CA LEU A 49 -14.72 2.31 6.51
C LEU A 49 -15.32 0.99 5.98
N ARG A 50 -14.53 -0.09 5.94
CA ARG A 50 -15.00 -1.42 5.50
C ARG A 50 -16.12 -1.94 6.39
N LEU A 51 -16.01 -1.69 7.69
CA LEU A 51 -17.01 -2.08 8.67
C LEU A 51 -18.33 -1.34 8.47
N VAL A 52 -18.30 -0.04 8.21
CA VAL A 52 -19.52 0.74 7.87
C VAL A 52 -20.11 0.33 6.51
N VAL A 53 -19.28 -0.08 5.54
CA VAL A 53 -19.77 -0.55 4.23
C VAL A 53 -20.44 -1.91 4.32
N ASN A 54 -19.89 -2.83 5.12
CA ASN A 54 -20.37 -4.21 5.20
C ASN A 54 -21.50 -4.40 6.20
N VAL A 55 -21.63 -3.50 7.18
CA VAL A 55 -22.63 -3.62 8.25
C VAL A 55 -23.18 -2.23 8.59
N ASN A 56 -24.51 -2.11 8.57
CA ASN A 56 -25.18 -0.90 9.04
C ASN A 56 -25.09 -0.82 10.56
N PHE A 57 -24.45 0.23 11.08
CA PHE A 57 -24.26 0.41 12.53
C PHE A 57 -24.83 1.73 13.04
N LYS A 58 -25.35 1.68 14.27
CA LYS A 58 -25.41 2.88 15.12
C LYS A 58 -24.05 3.13 15.77
N TRP A 59 -23.70 4.40 15.97
CA TRP A 59 -22.47 4.81 16.65
C TRP A 59 -22.28 4.14 18.03
N GLU A 60 -23.34 4.06 18.82
CA GLU A 60 -23.30 3.45 20.16
C GLU A 60 -23.08 1.93 20.10
N GLU A 61 -23.64 1.25 19.09
CA GLU A 61 -23.39 -0.17 18.86
C GLU A 61 -21.93 -0.42 18.50
N LEU A 62 -21.36 0.42 17.63
CA LEU A 62 -19.95 0.35 17.26
C LEU A 62 -19.06 0.52 18.50
N LYS A 63 -19.30 1.54 19.33
CA LYS A 63 -18.57 1.70 20.62
C LYS A 63 -18.67 0.45 21.50
N SER A 64 -19.86 -0.15 21.60
CA SER A 64 -20.09 -1.32 22.45
C SER A 64 -19.32 -2.56 21.98
N ARG A 65 -19.19 -2.79 20.66
CA ARG A 65 -18.45 -3.93 20.10
C ARG A 65 -16.96 -3.89 20.41
N PHE A 66 -16.35 -2.71 20.32
CA PHE A 66 -14.94 -2.55 20.71
C PHE A 66 -14.70 -2.69 22.22
N LYS A 67 -15.71 -2.46 23.07
CA LYS A 67 -15.63 -2.73 24.52
C LYS A 67 -15.72 -4.23 24.84
N LYS A 68 -16.55 -4.98 24.10
CA LYS A 68 -16.79 -6.42 24.31
C LYS A 68 -15.72 -7.34 23.70
N GLU A 69 -14.66 -6.79 23.12
CA GLU A 69 -13.60 -7.54 22.42
C GLU A 69 -14.03 -8.35 21.19
N GLU A 70 -15.29 -8.23 20.77
CA GLU A 70 -15.80 -8.77 19.50
C GLU A 70 -15.36 -7.86 18.34
N LEU A 71 -14.05 -7.84 18.07
CA LEU A 71 -13.59 -7.40 16.76
C LEU A 71 -14.20 -8.37 15.75
N VAL A 72 -15.03 -7.84 14.86
CA VAL A 72 -15.50 -8.61 13.71
C VAL A 72 -14.25 -8.96 12.91
N SER A 73 -13.80 -10.19 13.08
CA SER A 73 -12.87 -10.81 12.15
C SER A 73 -13.63 -10.90 10.85
N PHE A 74 -13.28 -10.04 9.89
CA PHE A 74 -13.69 -10.31 8.52
C PHE A 74 -13.03 -11.64 8.18
N SER A 75 -13.84 -12.67 7.91
CA SER A 75 -13.33 -13.99 7.57
C SER A 75 -12.38 -13.86 6.36
N GLY A 76 -11.08 -14.11 6.58
CA GLY A 76 -10.07 -13.92 5.54
C GLY A 76 -8.63 -13.84 6.08
N TYR A 77 -7.69 -13.72 5.13
CA TYR A 77 -6.24 -13.67 5.36
C TYR A 77 -5.77 -12.47 6.22
N TRP A 78 -6.53 -11.36 6.21
CA TRP A 78 -6.18 -10.13 6.92
C TRP A 78 -6.82 -10.09 8.30
N GLN A 79 -6.00 -10.13 9.35
CA GLN A 79 -6.48 -9.90 10.70
C GLN A 79 -6.05 -8.50 11.14
N PHE A 80 -7.01 -7.74 11.64
CA PHE A 80 -6.75 -6.43 12.18
C PHE A 80 -6.39 -6.57 13.66
N ALA A 81 -5.20 -6.12 14.03
CA ALA A 81 -4.84 -5.97 15.43
C ALA A 81 -4.54 -4.50 15.71
N PHE A 82 -5.30 -3.94 16.66
CA PHE A 82 -5.16 -2.55 17.05
C PHE A 82 -4.66 -2.45 18.47
N ASN A 83 -3.75 -1.50 18.72
CA ASN A 83 -3.48 -1.10 20.09
C ASN A 83 -4.78 -0.58 20.74
N LYS A 84 -5.20 -1.24 21.82
CA LYS A 84 -6.45 -0.93 22.53
C LYS A 84 -6.35 0.34 23.39
N ALA A 85 -5.14 0.84 23.66
CA ALA A 85 -4.94 2.09 24.39
C ALA A 85 -5.63 3.26 23.66
N ASN A 86 -6.51 3.97 24.36
CA ASN A 86 -7.27 5.11 23.84
C ASN A 86 -8.09 4.80 22.57
N ILE A 87 -8.54 3.56 22.38
CA ILE A 87 -9.21 3.12 21.14
C ILE A 87 -10.46 3.96 20.82
N HIS A 88 -11.25 4.36 21.81
CA HIS A 88 -12.44 5.20 21.59
C HIS A 88 -12.08 6.55 20.95
N LYS A 89 -11.06 7.24 21.49
CA LYS A 89 -10.57 8.51 20.94
C LYS A 89 -10.01 8.34 19.53
N ARG A 90 -9.32 7.22 19.27
CA ARG A 90 -8.80 6.89 17.93
C ARG A 90 -9.93 6.64 16.93
N ILE A 91 -10.95 5.87 17.31
CA ILE A 91 -12.13 5.61 16.48
C ILE A 91 -12.84 6.92 16.14
N GLU A 92 -13.09 7.77 17.14
CA GLU A 92 -13.76 9.05 16.93
C GLU A 92 -12.96 9.94 15.95
N LYS A 93 -11.63 10.02 16.13
CA LYS A 93 -10.74 10.70 15.19
C LYS A 93 -10.87 10.13 13.77
N CYS A 94 -10.87 8.81 13.62
CA CYS A 94 -11.00 8.16 12.31
C CYS A 94 -12.36 8.44 11.67
N LEU A 95 -13.47 8.33 12.42
CA LEU A 95 -14.81 8.66 11.92
C LEU A 95 -14.92 10.12 11.51
N ASN A 96 -14.30 11.04 12.26
CA ASN A 96 -14.25 12.45 11.87
C ASN A 96 -13.46 12.66 10.57
N ILE A 97 -12.35 11.94 10.36
CA ILE A 97 -11.61 11.94 9.09
C ILE A 97 -12.49 11.39 7.94
N LEU A 98 -13.18 10.27 8.14
CA LEU A 98 -14.05 9.66 7.13
C LEU A 98 -15.22 10.59 6.77
N LYS A 99 -15.88 11.20 7.75
CA LYS A 99 -16.95 12.19 7.54
C LYS A 99 -16.43 13.45 6.84
N GLY A 100 -15.31 14.01 7.31
CA GLY A 100 -14.69 15.21 6.73
C GLY A 100 -14.29 15.02 5.27
N ASN A 101 -13.92 13.80 4.88
CA ASN A 101 -13.61 13.45 3.50
C ASN A 101 -14.81 12.96 2.67
N ARG A 102 -16.03 13.01 3.24
CA ARG A 102 -17.29 12.56 2.63
C ARG A 102 -17.26 11.09 2.21
N LEU A 103 -16.58 10.23 2.98
CA LEU A 103 -16.54 8.78 2.73
C LEU A 103 -17.69 8.05 3.44
N ILE A 104 -18.15 8.59 4.57
CA ILE A 104 -19.33 8.13 5.30
C ILE A 104 -20.22 9.32 5.66
N ARG A 105 -21.47 9.04 6.00
CA ARG A 105 -22.44 9.98 6.55
C ARG A 105 -22.97 9.45 7.88
N MET A 106 -23.38 10.38 8.75
CA MET A 106 -24.07 10.05 9.99
C MET A 106 -25.40 10.80 10.00
N ASN A 107 -26.51 10.09 10.18
CA ASN A 107 -27.82 10.73 10.29
C ASN A 107 -28.05 11.28 11.72
N LYS A 108 -29.17 11.99 11.91
CA LYS A 108 -29.55 12.56 13.21
C LYS A 108 -29.70 11.51 14.32
N ASN A 109 -29.99 10.26 13.95
CA ASN A 109 -30.15 9.14 14.87
C ASN A 109 -28.83 8.40 15.17
N GLY A 110 -27.69 8.93 14.70
CA GLY A 110 -26.37 8.33 14.93
C GLY A 110 -26.09 7.08 14.08
N VAL A 111 -26.89 6.82 13.04
CA VAL A 111 -26.65 5.70 12.11
C VAL A 111 -25.58 6.12 11.11
N LEU A 112 -24.53 5.31 10.99
CA LEU A 112 -23.46 5.46 10.02
C LEU A 112 -23.86 4.78 8.71
N SER A 113 -23.65 5.46 7.60
CA SER A 113 -23.88 4.93 6.25
C SER A 113 -22.71 5.29 5.35
N PRO A 114 -22.31 4.41 4.42
CA PRO A 114 -21.26 4.73 3.46
C PRO A 114 -21.79 5.66 2.36
N THR A 115 -20.87 6.36 1.71
CA THR A 115 -21.14 7.06 0.44
C THR A 115 -20.64 6.22 -0.74
N ASP A 116 -20.96 6.59 -1.97
CA ASP A 116 -20.45 5.92 -3.17
C ASP A 116 -18.91 5.87 -3.21
N SER A 117 -18.25 6.95 -2.77
CA SER A 117 -16.78 6.97 -2.63
C SER A 117 -16.30 5.99 -1.56
N GLY A 118 -16.99 5.91 -0.43
CA GLY A 118 -16.69 4.95 0.63
C GLY A 118 -16.84 3.50 0.17
N ILE A 119 -17.94 3.20 -0.54
CA ILE A 119 -18.20 1.89 -1.16
C ILE A 119 -17.10 1.55 -2.17
N LEU A 120 -16.75 2.49 -3.05
CA LEU A 120 -15.71 2.27 -4.06
C LEU A 120 -14.36 1.92 -3.43
N ILE A 121 -13.92 2.66 -2.41
CA ILE A 121 -12.65 2.42 -1.72
C ILE A 121 -12.66 1.02 -1.09
N ALA A 122 -13.73 0.68 -0.37
CA ALA A 122 -13.87 -0.64 0.26
C ALA A 122 -13.87 -1.77 -0.78
N ALA A 123 -14.63 -1.62 -1.87
CA ALA A 123 -14.71 -2.60 -2.94
C ALA A 123 -13.39 -2.78 -3.69
N LYS A 124 -12.61 -1.70 -3.88
CA LYS A 124 -11.27 -1.76 -4.49
C LYS A 124 -10.20 -2.27 -3.53
N ARG A 125 -10.53 -2.50 -2.27
CA ARG A 125 -9.62 -2.99 -1.22
C ARG A 125 -8.35 -2.14 -1.07
N ILE A 126 -8.40 -0.87 -1.44
CA ILE A 126 -7.31 0.09 -1.20
C ILE A 126 -7.45 0.70 0.19
N LYS A 127 -6.36 1.19 0.75
CA LYS A 127 -6.37 1.98 1.98
C LYS A 127 -7.04 3.34 1.75
N VAL A 128 -7.73 3.83 2.77
CA VAL A 128 -8.31 5.18 2.78
C VAL A 128 -7.21 6.22 2.55
N GLU A 129 -6.05 6.04 3.19
CA GLU A 129 -4.90 6.93 3.06
C GLU A 129 -4.38 6.98 1.62
N THR A 130 -4.36 5.85 0.90
CA THR A 130 -4.05 5.80 -0.54
C THR A 130 -5.02 6.60 -1.38
N PHE A 131 -6.33 6.44 -1.12
CA PHE A 131 -7.34 7.24 -1.81
C PHE A 131 -7.15 8.75 -1.55
N LEU A 132 -6.95 9.14 -0.29
CA LEU A 132 -6.75 10.55 0.07
C LEU A 132 -5.46 11.11 -0.54
N PHE A 133 -4.41 10.31 -0.61
CA PHE A 133 -3.16 10.66 -1.28
C PHE A 133 -3.39 10.95 -2.77
N PHE A 134 -4.06 10.06 -3.50
CA PHE A 134 -4.39 10.29 -4.91
C PHE A 134 -5.33 11.47 -5.11
N LYS A 135 -6.35 11.62 -4.26
CA LYS A 135 -7.26 12.77 -4.30
C LYS A 135 -6.53 14.10 -4.09
N SER A 136 -5.52 14.12 -3.20
CA SER A 136 -4.67 15.29 -3.00
C SER A 136 -3.83 15.58 -4.23
N TRP A 137 -3.17 14.56 -4.80
CA TRP A 137 -2.37 14.71 -6.01
C TRP A 137 -3.18 15.20 -7.21
N LEU A 138 -4.39 14.66 -7.42
CA LEU A 138 -5.29 15.09 -8.50
C LEU A 138 -5.68 16.58 -8.44
N ARG A 139 -5.55 17.24 -7.28
CA ARG A 139 -5.78 18.70 -7.16
C ARG A 139 -4.60 19.53 -7.67
N TYR A 140 -3.41 18.95 -7.70
CA TYR A 140 -2.17 19.61 -8.10
C TYR A 140 -1.63 19.13 -9.44
N CYS A 141 -2.19 18.07 -10.00
CA CYS A 141 -1.89 17.63 -11.35
C CYS A 141 -2.33 18.75 -12.30
N GLU A 142 -1.36 19.42 -12.93
CA GLU A 142 -1.62 20.42 -13.96
C GLU A 142 -2.29 19.73 -15.16
N LYS A 143 -3.07 20.48 -15.96
CA LYS A 143 -3.84 19.95 -17.12
C LYS A 143 -2.97 19.40 -18.28
N GLY A 144 -1.71 19.04 -18.02
CA GLY A 144 -0.84 18.35 -18.97
C GLY A 144 -1.10 16.84 -19.00
N ASP A 145 -0.46 16.15 -19.94
CA ASP A 145 -0.57 14.71 -20.07
C ASP A 145 0.10 13.99 -18.89
N ILE A 146 -0.68 13.13 -18.22
CA ILE A 146 -0.18 12.28 -17.15
C ILE A 146 0.57 11.11 -17.80
N SER A 147 1.87 11.02 -17.55
CA SER A 147 2.70 9.95 -18.11
C SER A 147 2.51 8.63 -17.36
N ILE A 148 2.81 7.52 -18.04
CA ILE A 148 2.81 6.19 -17.41
C ILE A 148 3.81 6.18 -16.24
N LEU A 149 4.99 6.77 -16.41
CA LEU A 149 6.01 6.84 -15.38
C LEU A 149 5.49 7.60 -14.14
N GLU A 150 4.79 8.71 -14.33
CA GLU A 150 4.20 9.49 -13.24
C GLU A 150 3.14 8.68 -12.47
N ILE A 151 2.27 7.97 -13.18
CA ILE A 151 1.26 7.08 -12.55
C ILE A 151 1.95 6.01 -11.73
N LEU A 152 2.97 5.34 -12.28
CA LEU A 152 3.68 4.26 -11.58
C LEU A 152 4.43 4.77 -10.36
N PHE A 153 5.05 5.95 -10.46
CA PHE A 153 5.73 6.59 -9.34
C PHE A 153 4.75 6.99 -8.23
N LEU A 154 3.61 7.59 -8.60
CA LEU A 154 2.53 7.92 -7.68
C LEU A 154 2.00 6.67 -6.97
N LEU A 155 1.79 5.58 -7.71
CA LEU A 155 1.37 4.30 -7.13
C LEU A 155 2.40 3.78 -6.12
N ALA A 156 3.69 3.79 -6.45
CA ALA A 156 4.76 3.33 -5.56
C ALA A 156 4.87 4.17 -4.27
N LEU A 157 4.59 5.48 -4.34
CA LEU A 157 4.58 6.39 -3.19
C LEU A 157 3.39 6.20 -2.25
N SER A 158 2.28 5.64 -2.74
CA SER A 158 1.05 5.47 -1.95
C SER A 158 1.24 4.50 -0.78
N PRO A 159 0.45 4.61 0.31
CA PRO A 159 0.48 3.65 1.42
C PRO A 159 0.35 2.19 1.00
N ASP A 160 -0.54 1.88 0.04
CA ASP A 160 -0.65 0.54 -0.54
C ASP A 160 0.62 0.19 -1.34
N GLY A 161 1.12 1.10 -2.17
CA GLY A 161 2.35 0.89 -2.95
C GLY A 161 3.59 0.66 -2.08
N LYS A 162 3.70 1.35 -0.95
CA LYS A 162 4.75 1.15 0.05
C LYS A 162 4.64 -0.24 0.69
N ALA A 163 3.42 -0.67 1.02
CA ALA A 163 3.16 -1.99 1.59
C ALA A 163 3.36 -3.15 0.60
N LEU A 164 3.29 -2.89 -0.71
CA LEU A 164 3.56 -3.92 -1.73
C LEU A 164 4.99 -4.46 -1.57
N PRO A 165 5.19 -5.78 -1.44
CA PRO A 165 6.54 -6.33 -1.48
C PRO A 165 7.12 -6.16 -2.88
N ILE A 166 8.43 -5.92 -2.97
CA ILE A 166 9.14 -6.09 -4.23
C ILE A 166 9.30 -7.60 -4.42
N PRO A 167 8.88 -8.21 -5.55
CA PRO A 167 9.14 -9.62 -5.80
C PRO A 167 10.65 -9.85 -5.71
N PHE A 168 11.07 -10.62 -4.71
CA PHE A 168 12.48 -10.85 -4.45
C PHE A 168 13.02 -11.96 -5.35
N SER A 169 14.19 -11.74 -5.96
CA SER A 169 15.11 -12.85 -6.21
C SER A 169 15.68 -13.30 -4.85
N GLN A 170 15.78 -14.61 -4.64
CA GLN A 170 16.21 -15.22 -3.37
C GLN A 170 17.60 -14.77 -2.88
N ALA A 171 18.38 -14.06 -3.71
CA ALA A 171 19.75 -13.62 -3.42
C ALA A 171 19.89 -12.56 -2.30
N ILE A 172 18.83 -11.83 -1.94
CA ILE A 172 18.93 -10.72 -0.95
C ILE A 172 18.74 -11.20 0.51
N ARG A 173 18.32 -12.46 0.73
CA ARG A 173 18.10 -12.96 2.09
C ARG A 173 19.39 -13.00 2.92
N ASP A 174 20.54 -13.15 2.25
CA ASP A 174 21.86 -13.10 2.87
C ASP A 174 22.39 -11.67 3.06
N ASP A 175 21.98 -10.74 2.19
CA ASP A 175 22.33 -9.31 2.28
C ASP A 175 21.54 -8.58 3.39
N TYR A 176 20.38 -9.09 3.80
CA TYR A 176 19.65 -8.49 4.93
C TYR A 176 20.37 -8.71 6.28
N LYS A 177 21.16 -9.78 6.39
CA LYS A 177 22.00 -10.08 7.57
C LYS A 177 23.39 -9.44 7.48
N LYS A 178 23.92 -9.24 6.28
CA LYS A 178 25.19 -8.54 6.06
C LYS A 178 24.91 -7.05 5.90
N GLY A 179 25.14 -6.28 6.98
CA GLY A 179 24.92 -4.84 7.05
C GLY A 179 25.16 -4.13 5.71
N ILE A 180 24.17 -3.34 5.30
CA ILE A 180 24.08 -2.64 4.02
C ILE A 180 25.29 -1.73 3.82
N TYR A 181 26.39 -2.29 3.32
CA TYR A 181 27.59 -1.59 2.91
C TYR A 181 27.74 -1.68 1.39
N ARG A 182 26.78 -1.13 0.64
CA ARG A 182 27.03 -0.73 -0.76
C ARG A 182 26.25 0.53 -1.11
N CYS A 183 26.85 1.68 -0.77
CA CYS A 183 26.39 3.02 -1.17
C CYS A 183 26.19 3.15 -2.70
N GLY A 184 26.91 2.35 -3.51
CA GLY A 184 26.79 2.33 -4.97
C GLY A 184 25.46 1.79 -5.53
N TYR A 185 24.82 0.82 -4.86
CA TYR A 185 23.58 0.21 -5.38
C TYR A 185 22.35 1.11 -5.17
N ARG A 186 22.35 1.96 -4.13
CA ARG A 186 21.27 2.92 -3.88
C ARG A 186 21.20 4.03 -4.93
N LYS A 187 22.36 4.54 -5.38
CA LYS A 187 22.45 5.54 -6.45
C LYS A 187 21.98 5.01 -7.80
N ASN A 188 22.03 3.69 -8.02
CA ASN A 188 21.68 3.08 -9.31
C ASN A 188 20.21 3.35 -9.70
N TYR A 189 19.24 3.04 -8.84
CA TYR A 189 17.82 3.24 -9.18
C TYR A 189 17.41 4.72 -9.19
N TRP A 190 18.05 5.57 -8.39
CA TRP A 190 17.86 7.02 -8.49
C TRP A 190 18.27 7.52 -9.88
N ASN A 191 19.46 7.16 -10.34
CA ASN A 191 19.97 7.58 -11.65
C ASN A 191 19.15 6.99 -12.80
N LYS A 192 18.73 5.73 -12.70
CA LYS A 192 17.84 5.10 -13.68
C LYS A 192 16.50 5.84 -13.78
N LEU A 193 15.90 6.19 -12.64
CA LEU A 193 14.63 6.92 -12.64
C LEU A 193 14.79 8.35 -13.19
N LEU A 194 15.87 9.05 -12.83
CA LEU A 194 16.19 10.35 -13.42
C LEU A 194 16.30 10.27 -14.95
N ARG A 195 17.01 9.25 -15.45
CA ARG A 195 17.15 9.02 -16.88
C ARG A 195 15.78 8.86 -17.55
N LEU A 196 14.88 8.05 -16.97
CA LEU A 196 13.53 7.86 -17.49
C LEU A 196 12.69 9.15 -17.48
N ILE A 197 12.86 10.01 -16.46
CA ILE A 197 12.17 11.30 -16.38
C ILE A 197 12.61 12.21 -17.53
N PHE A 198 13.93 12.33 -17.77
CA PHE A 198 14.45 13.13 -18.88
C PHE A 198 14.11 12.53 -20.25
N GLU A 199 14.11 11.20 -20.40
CA GLU A 199 13.70 10.53 -21.65
C GLU A 199 12.21 10.73 -21.98
N GLN A 200 11.39 11.11 -21.00
CA GLN A 200 9.95 11.38 -21.18
C GLN A 200 9.60 12.88 -21.14
N ASP A 201 10.59 13.76 -21.11
CA ASP A 201 10.41 15.22 -20.95
C ASP A 201 9.51 15.58 -19.74
N ASP A 202 9.62 14.78 -18.67
CA ASP A 202 8.76 14.84 -17.49
C ASP A 202 9.36 15.69 -16.35
N GLU A 203 10.54 16.32 -16.53
CA GLU A 203 11.26 17.04 -15.47
C GLU A 203 10.50 18.21 -14.84
N ASP A 204 9.56 18.82 -15.56
CA ASP A 204 8.77 19.94 -15.06
C ASP A 204 7.58 19.50 -14.20
N LYS A 205 7.25 18.20 -14.21
CA LYS A 205 6.15 17.68 -13.42
C LYS A 205 6.42 17.81 -11.94
N LYS A 206 5.48 18.47 -11.26
CA LYS A 206 5.54 18.78 -9.83
C LYS A 206 5.89 17.57 -8.96
N LEU A 207 5.35 16.39 -9.28
CA LEU A 207 5.62 15.17 -8.51
C LEU A 207 7.11 14.80 -8.54
N PHE A 208 7.76 14.86 -9.70
CA PHE A 208 9.19 14.56 -9.84
C PHE A 208 10.07 15.69 -9.31
N ARG A 209 9.70 16.95 -9.55
CA ARG A 209 10.37 18.13 -8.95
C ARG A 209 10.46 18.02 -7.44
N ASP A 210 9.32 17.79 -6.78
CA ASP A 210 9.22 17.83 -5.32
C ASP A 210 9.82 16.59 -4.64
N LYS A 211 9.75 15.41 -5.29
CA LYS A 211 10.17 14.14 -4.66
C LYS A 211 11.58 13.69 -5.04
N ILE A 212 12.09 14.14 -6.19
CA ILE A 212 13.36 13.66 -6.74
C ILE A 212 14.30 14.83 -7.02
N LEU A 213 13.95 15.74 -7.93
CA LEU A 213 14.91 16.72 -8.44
C LEU A 213 15.42 17.68 -7.35
N ARG A 214 14.53 18.22 -6.50
CA ARG A 214 14.93 19.09 -5.37
C ARG A 214 15.88 18.39 -4.38
N LYS A 215 15.70 17.10 -4.15
CA LYS A 215 16.60 16.32 -3.27
C LYS A 215 17.98 16.17 -3.90
N LYS A 216 18.04 16.01 -5.23
CA LYS A 216 19.30 15.92 -5.99
C LYS A 216 20.07 17.25 -5.91
N GLU A 217 19.39 18.37 -6.15
CA GLU A 217 19.98 19.72 -6.09
C GLU A 217 20.59 20.03 -4.72
N LYS A 218 19.99 19.49 -3.65
CA LYS A 218 20.45 19.65 -2.26
C LYS A 218 21.43 18.58 -1.80
N GLU A 219 21.86 17.68 -2.69
CA GLU A 219 22.70 16.52 -2.38
C GLU A 219 22.18 15.67 -1.20
N GLU A 220 20.86 15.63 -1.00
CA GLU A 220 20.25 14.89 0.10
C GLU A 220 20.43 13.38 -0.09
N ALA A 221 20.81 12.69 0.99
CA ALA A 221 20.98 11.25 0.97
C ALA A 221 19.62 10.55 0.76
N THR A 222 19.55 9.64 -0.21
CA THR A 222 18.38 8.77 -0.41
C THR A 222 18.15 7.86 0.80
N SER A 223 16.95 7.97 1.39
CA SER A 223 16.50 7.03 2.42
C SER A 223 16.27 5.63 1.84
N LEU A 224 16.16 4.63 2.72
CA LEU A 224 15.81 3.26 2.30
C LEU A 224 14.42 3.21 1.66
N GLU A 225 13.46 3.99 2.18
CA GLU A 225 12.11 4.09 1.61
C GLU A 225 12.14 4.68 0.20
N ASP A 226 12.93 5.73 -0.01
CA ASP A 226 13.11 6.35 -1.32
C ASP A 226 13.67 5.32 -2.31
N TYR A 227 14.73 4.60 -1.93
CA TYR A 227 15.32 3.54 -2.75
C TYR A 227 14.31 2.45 -3.15
N ILE A 228 13.52 1.94 -2.19
CA ILE A 228 12.49 0.93 -2.44
C ILE A 228 11.43 1.48 -3.41
N THR A 229 11.04 2.74 -3.24
CA THR A 229 10.05 3.40 -4.10
C THR A 229 10.56 3.52 -5.55
N PHE A 230 11.80 3.96 -5.76
CA PHE A 230 12.36 4.07 -7.11
C PHE A 230 12.55 2.72 -7.77
N LYS A 231 13.01 1.73 -7.00
CA LYS A 231 13.13 0.36 -7.50
C LYS A 231 11.78 -0.19 -7.95
N LYS A 232 10.72 -0.01 -7.15
CA LYS A 232 9.35 -0.43 -7.53
C LYS A 232 8.88 0.25 -8.81
N THR A 233 9.09 1.56 -8.89
CA THR A 233 8.68 2.37 -10.04
C THR A 233 9.37 1.88 -11.31
N HIS A 234 10.68 1.70 -11.25
CA HIS A 234 11.46 1.21 -12.39
C HIS A 234 11.03 -0.19 -12.83
N LEU A 235 10.91 -1.15 -11.90
CA LEU A 235 10.48 -2.52 -12.22
C LEU A 235 9.07 -2.56 -12.83
N LEU A 236 8.15 -1.76 -12.30
CA LEU A 236 6.81 -1.65 -12.87
C LEU A 236 6.84 -1.01 -14.26
N PHE A 237 7.72 -0.04 -14.46
CA PHE A 237 7.87 0.64 -15.74
C PHE A 237 8.41 -0.32 -16.80
N ASP A 238 9.50 -1.04 -16.50
CA ASP A 238 10.06 -2.07 -17.39
C ASP A 238 9.01 -3.14 -17.74
N TRP A 239 8.25 -3.58 -16.75
CA TRP A 239 7.19 -4.57 -16.94
C TRP A 239 6.06 -4.08 -17.85
N VAL A 240 5.62 -2.82 -17.70
CA VAL A 240 4.58 -2.22 -18.56
C VAL A 240 5.09 -2.00 -19.99
N GLU A 241 6.35 -1.58 -20.14
CA GLU A 241 6.99 -1.35 -21.44
C GLU A 241 7.43 -2.66 -22.12
N GLY A 242 7.25 -3.82 -21.48
CA GLY A 242 7.68 -5.11 -22.02
C GLY A 242 9.19 -5.27 -22.14
N LYS A 243 9.97 -4.44 -21.44
CA LYS A 243 11.43 -4.55 -21.39
C LYS A 243 11.76 -5.76 -20.51
N LYS A 244 12.46 -6.74 -21.08
CA LYS A 244 13.02 -7.83 -20.27
C LYS A 244 14.10 -7.24 -19.37
N ASP A 245 14.14 -7.69 -18.11
CA ASP A 245 15.24 -7.37 -17.20
C ASP A 245 16.56 -7.77 -17.87
N ASP A 246 17.27 -6.81 -18.45
CA ASP A 246 18.65 -6.98 -18.94
C ASP A 246 19.66 -7.08 -17.79
N ASN A 247 19.21 -7.51 -16.60
CA ASN A 247 20.10 -8.08 -15.59
C ASN A 247 20.53 -9.50 -16.02
N LYS A 248 21.13 -9.60 -17.21
CA LYS A 248 22.15 -10.62 -17.42
C LYS A 248 23.30 -10.22 -16.50
N TYR A 249 23.40 -10.98 -15.41
CA TYR A 249 24.61 -11.08 -14.61
C TYR A 249 25.79 -11.24 -15.59
N ASN A 250 26.59 -10.18 -15.74
CA ASN A 250 27.92 -10.34 -16.30
C ASN A 250 28.79 -10.91 -15.16
N PRO A 251 29.44 -12.07 -15.36
CA PRO A 251 30.24 -12.73 -14.34
C PRO A 251 31.39 -11.85 -13.85
#